data_AF-A0A150XZM3-F1
#
_entry.id   AF-A0A150XZM3-F1
#
_cell.length_a   1.000
_cell.length_b   1.000
_cell.length_c   1.000
_cell.angle_alpha   90.00
_cell.angle_beta   90.00
_cell.angle_gamma   90.00
#
_symmetry.space_group_name_H-M   'P 1'
#
loop_
_entity.id
_entity.type
_entity.pdbx_description
1 polymer ?
#
loop_
_entity_poly.entity_id
_entity_poly.type
_entity_poly.pdbx_seq_one_letter_code
_entity_poly.pdbx_strand_id
1 'polypeptide(L)'
;MDYLKPSIIEGIFKFSNNRYDHFLNYFHSIHIPIIETKLKLAQTIFRARFSKPDEILEDYTEYIYPPHKSNSFSRIGKPGDTWFYASDNYEACLMEMLPYWYEQFELGTSIRVSIGTWQIRQVISILLIPDVELKNEIAKAFNEVAPYSEEDKKFWNFISPYFYQSSKCNPVIYELTSALVTSVLERSELTGSNLDGIAYPSIQYREKTNVALKPSVIDNEQLIFKSAFDMIFNKESELNEEGLPIYLGPFDGRQGILNQTSGNIDWI
;
A
#
# COMPACT_ATOMS: atom_id res chain seq x y z
N MET A 1 -13.48 -25.25 10.02
CA MET A 1 -13.43 -23.97 9.28
C MET A 1 -13.87 -24.28 7.87
N ASP A 2 -14.81 -23.50 7.34
CA ASP A 2 -15.27 -23.65 5.96
C ASP A 2 -14.25 -23.07 4.98
N TYR A 3 -14.37 -23.41 3.70
CA TYR A 3 -13.63 -22.74 2.62
C TYR A 3 -14.45 -21.60 1.99
N LEU A 4 -13.76 -20.76 1.24
CA LEU A 4 -14.34 -19.65 0.49
C LEU A 4 -15.47 -20.12 -0.45
N LYS A 5 -16.58 -19.39 -0.44
CA LYS A 5 -17.77 -19.55 -1.28
C LYS A 5 -18.01 -18.22 -1.99
N PRO A 6 -17.62 -18.08 -3.28
CA PRO A 6 -17.80 -16.86 -4.07
C PRO A 6 -19.19 -16.22 -3.97
N SER A 7 -20.25 -17.02 -3.98
CA SER A 7 -21.63 -16.55 -3.90
C SER A 7 -21.96 -15.80 -2.60
N ILE A 8 -21.27 -16.08 -1.50
CA ILE A 8 -21.45 -15.33 -0.25
C ILE A 8 -20.85 -13.94 -0.39
N ILE A 9 -19.64 -13.82 -0.94
CA ILE A 9 -18.99 -12.53 -1.21
C ILE A 9 -19.84 -11.68 -2.15
N GLU A 10 -20.32 -12.26 -3.25
CA GLU A 10 -21.25 -11.61 -4.20
C GLU A 10 -22.57 -11.21 -3.54
N GLY A 11 -23.07 -12.01 -2.59
CA GLY A 11 -24.23 -11.68 -1.78
C GLY A 11 -23.99 -10.47 -0.87
N ILE A 12 -22.82 -10.40 -0.21
CA ILE A 12 -22.46 -9.30 0.69
C ILE A 12 -22.34 -7.97 -0.08
N PHE A 13 -21.84 -7.99 -1.31
CA PHE A 13 -21.80 -6.79 -2.15
C PHE A 13 -23.18 -6.13 -2.39
N LYS A 14 -24.28 -6.89 -2.28
CA LYS A 14 -25.65 -6.39 -2.48
C LYS A 14 -26.23 -5.67 -1.27
N PHE A 15 -25.59 -5.74 -0.09
CA PHE A 15 -26.06 -5.01 1.08
C PHE A 15 -25.81 -3.51 0.90
N SER A 16 -26.77 -2.70 1.35
CA SER A 16 -26.66 -1.24 1.27
C SER A 16 -25.80 -0.64 2.38
N ASN A 17 -25.68 -1.31 3.53
CA ASN A 17 -24.95 -0.85 4.72
C ASN A 17 -24.21 -2.01 5.41
N ASN A 18 -23.23 -1.69 6.27
CA ASN A 18 -22.49 -2.64 7.11
C ASN A 18 -21.79 -3.79 6.37
N ARG A 19 -21.41 -3.60 5.10
CA ARG A 19 -20.79 -4.68 4.31
C ARG A 19 -19.45 -5.11 4.89
N TYR A 20 -18.63 -4.16 5.36
CA TYR A 20 -17.40 -4.46 6.09
C TYR A 20 -17.61 -5.50 7.20
N ASP A 21 -18.60 -5.32 8.08
CA ASP A 21 -18.87 -6.26 9.18
C ASP A 21 -19.32 -7.62 8.67
N HIS A 22 -20.12 -7.65 7.60
CA HIS A 22 -20.52 -8.90 6.95
C HIS A 22 -19.33 -9.64 6.34
N PHE A 23 -18.41 -8.93 5.66
CA PHE A 23 -17.17 -9.50 5.14
C PHE A 23 -16.28 -10.01 6.29
N LEU A 24 -16.09 -9.20 7.34
CA LEU A 24 -15.24 -9.55 8.47
C LEU A 24 -15.73 -10.82 9.18
N ASN A 25 -17.03 -10.89 9.48
CA ASN A 25 -17.65 -12.07 10.07
C ASN A 25 -17.50 -13.31 9.18
N TYR A 26 -17.67 -13.13 7.87
CA TYR A 26 -17.48 -14.22 6.92
C TYR A 26 -16.03 -14.72 6.90
N PHE A 27 -15.05 -13.82 6.82
CA PHE A 27 -13.64 -14.15 6.85
C PHE A 27 -13.21 -14.82 8.17
N HIS A 28 -13.80 -14.44 9.31
CA HIS A 28 -13.60 -15.14 10.57
C HIS A 28 -14.13 -16.58 10.57
N SER A 29 -15.18 -16.87 9.80
CA SER A 29 -15.81 -18.20 9.72
C SER A 29 -15.07 -19.21 8.83
N ILE A 30 -14.18 -18.73 7.95
CA ILE A 30 -13.50 -19.56 6.95
C ILE A 30 -12.00 -19.69 7.20
N HIS A 31 -11.41 -20.74 6.62
CA HIS A 31 -9.97 -20.84 6.47
C HIS A 31 -9.46 -19.76 5.50
N ILE A 32 -8.42 -19.04 5.92
CA ILE A 32 -7.71 -18.06 5.09
C ILE A 32 -6.26 -18.53 5.03
N PRO A 33 -5.73 -18.87 3.86
CA PRO A 33 -4.34 -19.26 3.73
C PRO A 33 -3.47 -18.04 3.99
N ILE A 34 -2.55 -18.11 4.97
CA ILE A 34 -1.62 -17.02 5.27
C ILE A 34 -0.32 -17.28 4.51
N ILE A 35 0.12 -16.28 3.75
CA ILE A 35 1.40 -16.32 3.03
C ILE A 35 2.35 -15.36 3.72
N GLU A 36 3.11 -15.88 4.67
CA GLU A 36 4.09 -15.07 5.40
C GLU A 36 5.39 -14.98 4.60
N THR A 37 5.91 -13.76 4.45
CA THR A 37 7.24 -13.48 3.92
C THR A 37 7.92 -12.38 4.74
N LYS A 38 9.14 -12.00 4.36
CA LYS A 38 9.99 -11.09 5.13
C LYS A 38 10.58 -10.00 4.26
N LEU A 39 10.47 -8.76 4.73
CA LEU A 39 11.32 -7.68 4.22
C LEU A 39 12.71 -7.82 4.85
N LYS A 40 13.73 -7.84 4.00
CA LYS A 40 15.09 -8.20 4.41
C LYS A 40 15.84 -6.99 4.97
N LEU A 41 16.78 -7.25 5.86
CA LEU A 41 17.72 -6.25 6.36
C LEU A 41 18.36 -5.47 5.19
N ALA A 42 18.53 -4.17 5.37
CA ALA A 42 19.11 -3.22 4.42
C ALA A 42 18.30 -3.03 3.11
N GLN A 43 17.17 -3.71 2.94
CA GLN A 43 16.24 -3.42 1.86
C GLN A 43 15.76 -1.97 1.99
N THR A 44 15.57 -1.33 0.84
CA THR A 44 15.06 0.03 0.74
C THR A 44 13.62 0.01 0.26
N ILE A 45 12.78 0.84 0.87
CA ILE A 45 11.42 1.14 0.40
C ILE A 45 11.23 2.64 0.30
N PHE A 46 10.28 3.05 -0.52
CA PHE A 46 10.05 4.44 -0.87
C PHE A 46 8.63 4.82 -0.51
N ARG A 47 8.44 6.06 -0.07
CA ARG A 47 7.10 6.61 0.19
C ARG A 47 7.03 8.00 -0.40
N ALA A 48 6.05 8.21 -1.26
CA ALA A 48 5.80 9.50 -1.87
C ALA A 48 4.69 10.25 -1.12
N ARG A 49 4.84 11.57 -1.05
CA ARG A 49 3.83 12.53 -0.57
C ARG A 49 3.83 13.72 -1.51
N PHE A 50 2.67 14.30 -1.77
CA PHE A 50 2.59 15.58 -2.46
C PHE A 50 2.58 16.72 -1.44
N SER A 51 3.07 17.88 -1.88
CA SER A 51 2.94 19.16 -1.20
C SER A 51 2.67 20.25 -2.23
N LYS A 52 2.35 21.46 -1.76
CA LYS A 52 2.30 22.61 -2.67
C LYS A 52 3.69 22.89 -3.24
N PRO A 53 3.82 23.51 -4.44
CA PRO A 53 5.13 23.79 -5.05
C PRO A 53 6.10 24.57 -4.15
N ASP A 54 5.56 25.47 -3.33
CA ASP A 54 6.28 26.33 -2.38
C ASP A 54 6.48 25.70 -0.99
N GLU A 55 5.82 24.58 -0.71
CA GLU A 55 5.91 23.86 0.57
C GLU A 55 7.09 22.87 0.56
N ILE A 56 8.03 23.08 1.47
CA ILE A 56 9.21 22.22 1.66
C ILE A 56 9.01 21.46 2.96
N LEU A 57 9.12 20.13 2.90
CA LEU A 57 9.09 19.29 4.09
C LEU A 57 10.46 19.36 4.76
N GLU A 58 10.51 19.76 6.02
CA GLU A 58 11.74 19.99 6.77
C GLU A 58 11.98 18.90 7.81
N ASP A 59 10.94 18.20 8.27
CA ASP A 59 11.03 17.17 9.29
C ASP A 59 10.69 15.79 8.68
N TYR A 60 11.53 14.78 8.95
CA TYR A 60 11.29 13.43 8.43
C TYR A 60 9.97 12.81 8.94
N THR A 61 9.46 13.28 10.08
CA THR A 61 8.18 12.83 10.64
C THR A 61 7.01 13.14 9.71
N GLU A 62 7.15 14.16 8.85
CA GLU A 62 6.18 14.51 7.81
C GLU A 62 6.08 13.44 6.71
N TYR A 63 7.08 12.55 6.60
CA TYR A 63 7.08 11.43 5.68
C TYR A 63 6.46 10.16 6.27
N ILE A 64 6.19 10.11 7.58
CA ILE A 64 5.69 8.90 8.24
C ILE A 64 4.22 8.65 7.88
N TYR A 65 3.33 9.53 8.33
CA TYR A 65 1.87 9.39 8.16
C TYR A 65 1.24 10.64 7.56
N PRO A 66 0.07 10.52 6.92
CA PRO A 66 -0.75 11.68 6.62
C PRO A 66 -1.08 12.44 7.91
N PRO A 67 -1.21 13.79 7.87
CA PRO A 67 -1.46 14.60 9.08
C PRO A 67 -2.82 14.31 9.75
N HIS A 68 -3.72 13.60 9.07
CA HIS A 68 -5.03 13.21 9.58
C HIS A 68 -5.26 11.72 9.37
N LYS A 69 -5.95 11.09 10.33
CA LYS A 69 -6.40 9.70 10.18
C LYS A 69 -7.35 9.57 8.98
N SER A 70 -7.27 8.43 8.28
CA SER A 70 -8.17 8.16 7.16
C SER A 70 -9.61 8.03 7.67
N ASN A 71 -10.53 8.80 7.10
CA ASN A 71 -11.97 8.68 7.37
C ASN A 71 -12.65 7.68 6.43
N SER A 72 -11.91 7.10 5.49
CA SER A 72 -12.41 6.14 4.50
C SER A 72 -11.65 4.82 4.59
N PHE A 73 -12.28 3.76 4.07
CA PHE A 73 -11.60 2.51 3.80
C PHE A 73 -10.49 2.72 2.77
N SER A 74 -9.42 1.96 2.94
CA SER A 74 -8.31 1.83 1.99
C SER A 74 -8.17 0.35 1.61
N ARG A 75 -7.21 0.03 0.73
CA ARG A 75 -7.00 -1.38 0.34
C ARG A 75 -6.62 -2.28 1.51
N ILE A 76 -5.96 -1.72 2.53
CA ILE A 76 -5.41 -2.47 3.65
C ILE A 76 -6.14 -2.15 4.97
N GLY A 77 -6.43 -0.87 5.24
CA GLY A 77 -6.98 -0.42 6.52
C GLY A 77 -8.40 0.14 6.44
N LYS A 78 -9.12 0.02 7.55
CA LYS A 78 -10.44 0.61 7.77
C LYS A 78 -10.33 2.07 8.26
N PRO A 79 -11.43 2.84 8.30
CA PRO A 79 -11.44 4.19 8.87
C PRO A 79 -10.85 4.21 10.29
N GLY A 80 -10.00 5.19 10.55
CA GLY A 80 -9.30 5.35 11.84
C GLY A 80 -7.98 4.58 11.96
N ASP A 81 -7.72 3.61 11.08
CA ASP A 81 -6.43 2.92 11.04
C ASP A 81 -5.32 3.86 10.55
N THR A 82 -4.10 3.57 11.00
CA THR A 82 -2.88 4.27 10.56
C THR A 82 -1.90 3.25 10.01
N TRP A 83 -1.50 3.46 8.76
CA TRP A 83 -0.63 2.56 8.00
C TRP A 83 0.47 3.36 7.32
N PHE A 84 1.69 2.82 7.33
CA PHE A 84 2.80 3.34 6.54
C PHE A 84 2.77 2.66 5.17
N TYR A 85 2.31 3.38 4.16
CA TYR A 85 2.27 2.90 2.77
C TYR A 85 3.55 3.28 2.02
N ALA A 86 4.15 2.32 1.36
CA ALA A 86 5.38 2.47 0.58
C ALA A 86 5.43 1.47 -0.59
N SER A 87 6.44 1.60 -1.45
CA SER A 87 6.73 0.66 -2.53
C SER A 87 8.20 0.28 -2.55
N ASP A 88 8.52 -0.80 -3.25
CA ASP A 88 9.90 -1.28 -3.45
C ASP A 88 10.78 -0.36 -4.30
N ASN A 89 10.18 0.53 -5.09
CA ASN A 89 10.85 1.62 -5.80
C ASN A 89 10.01 2.90 -5.82
N TYR A 90 10.64 4.02 -6.20
CA TYR A 90 9.97 5.32 -6.20
C TYR A 90 9.02 5.49 -7.40
N GLU A 91 9.27 4.82 -8.52
CA GLU A 91 8.42 4.88 -9.71
C GLU A 91 7.06 4.27 -9.45
N ALA A 92 6.99 3.15 -8.72
CA ALA A 92 5.73 2.55 -8.29
C ALA A 92 4.95 3.48 -7.36
N CYS A 93 5.64 4.17 -6.43
CA CYS A 93 4.99 5.17 -5.59
C CYS A 93 4.34 6.27 -6.42
N LEU A 94 5.07 6.79 -7.41
CA LEU A 94 4.56 7.84 -8.30
C LEU A 94 3.36 7.35 -9.11
N MET A 95 3.44 6.16 -9.72
CA MET A 95 2.35 5.61 -10.53
C MET A 95 1.08 5.31 -9.74
N GLU A 96 1.21 4.89 -8.48
CA GLU A 96 0.06 4.69 -7.59
C GLU A 96 -0.58 6.03 -7.22
N MET A 97 0.22 7.03 -6.87
CA MET A 97 -0.27 8.22 -6.17
C MET A 97 -0.64 9.39 -7.09
N LEU A 98 0.12 9.59 -8.17
CA LEU A 98 -0.10 10.69 -9.12
C LEU A 98 -1.55 10.73 -9.64
N PRO A 99 -2.19 9.61 -10.04
CA PRO A 99 -3.60 9.59 -10.45
C PRO A 99 -4.61 10.10 -9.41
N TYR A 100 -4.30 9.97 -8.11
CA TYR A 100 -5.15 10.47 -7.02
C TYR A 100 -4.87 11.92 -6.68
N TRP A 101 -3.62 12.36 -6.80
CA TRP A 101 -3.26 13.75 -6.54
C TRP A 101 -3.70 14.68 -7.64
N TYR A 102 -3.80 14.20 -8.88
CA TYR A 102 -4.25 15.02 -10.00
C TYR A 102 -5.58 15.75 -9.76
N GLU A 103 -6.54 15.10 -9.11
CA GLU A 103 -7.86 15.70 -8.82
C GLU A 103 -7.78 16.82 -7.77
N GLN A 104 -6.67 16.90 -7.02
CA GLN A 104 -6.48 17.88 -5.94
C GLN A 104 -5.86 19.19 -6.42
N PHE A 105 -5.43 19.26 -7.68
CA PHE A 105 -4.73 20.42 -8.24
C PHE A 105 -5.38 20.90 -9.53
N GLU A 106 -5.36 22.21 -9.78
CA GLU A 106 -5.93 22.82 -10.98
C GLU A 106 -5.03 22.60 -12.21
N LEU A 107 -5.63 22.55 -13.40
CA LEU A 107 -4.87 22.52 -14.66
C LEU A 107 -3.97 23.77 -14.77
N GLY A 108 -2.75 23.61 -15.28
CA GLY A 108 -1.77 24.69 -15.38
C GLY A 108 -1.01 24.98 -14.08
N THR A 109 -1.25 24.21 -13.02
CA THR A 109 -0.47 24.29 -11.77
C THR A 109 0.62 23.22 -11.73
N SER A 110 1.59 23.42 -10.84
CA SER A 110 2.61 22.42 -10.53
C SER A 110 2.27 21.71 -9.22
N ILE A 111 2.76 20.48 -9.08
CA ILE A 111 2.79 19.74 -7.82
C ILE A 111 4.24 19.47 -7.46
N ARG A 112 4.56 19.56 -6.17
CA ARG A 112 5.81 19.02 -5.64
C ARG A 112 5.51 17.64 -5.09
N VAL A 113 6.32 16.67 -5.48
CA VAL A 113 6.29 15.32 -4.94
C VAL A 113 7.59 15.06 -4.19
N SER A 114 7.46 14.87 -2.90
CA SER A 114 8.55 14.52 -2.00
C SER A 114 8.57 13.01 -1.79
N ILE A 115 9.73 12.40 -1.99
CA ILE A 115 9.93 10.96 -1.85
C ILE A 115 10.90 10.68 -0.72
N GLY A 116 10.39 10.06 0.34
CA GLY A 116 11.20 9.56 1.44
C GLY A 116 11.79 8.19 1.10
N THR A 117 13.08 8.01 1.36
CA THR A 117 13.81 6.75 1.25
C THR A 117 13.97 6.15 2.64
N TRP A 118 13.53 4.91 2.81
CA TRP A 118 13.51 4.23 4.10
C TRP A 118 14.27 2.91 4.01
N GLN A 119 15.03 2.59 5.06
CA GLN A 119 15.82 1.36 5.12
C GLN A 119 15.33 0.45 6.25
N ILE A 120 15.15 -0.82 5.92
CA ILE A 120 14.85 -1.88 6.88
C ILE A 120 16.09 -2.16 7.74
N ARG A 121 15.97 -1.98 9.06
CA ARG A 121 17.02 -2.23 10.08
C ARG A 121 16.85 -3.55 10.81
N GLN A 122 15.65 -4.10 10.81
CA GLN A 122 15.34 -5.40 11.39
C GLN A 122 14.41 -6.14 10.45
N VAL A 123 14.44 -7.47 10.48
CA VAL A 123 13.54 -8.28 9.65
C VAL A 123 12.09 -7.98 10.04
N ILE A 124 11.26 -7.65 9.05
CA ILE A 124 9.83 -7.34 9.23
C ILE A 124 9.03 -8.48 8.63
N SER A 125 8.14 -9.08 9.42
CA SER A 125 7.27 -10.17 8.94
C SER A 125 6.01 -9.59 8.30
N ILE A 126 5.67 -10.04 7.10
CA ILE A 126 4.54 -9.48 6.35
C ILE A 126 3.69 -10.55 5.70
N LEU A 127 2.39 -10.29 5.59
CA LEU A 127 1.49 -11.05 4.74
C LEU A 127 1.75 -10.66 3.29
N LEU A 128 1.91 -11.64 2.41
CA LEU A 128 1.93 -11.46 0.98
C LEU A 128 0.54 -11.73 0.40
N ILE A 129 -0.02 -10.74 -0.29
CA ILE A 129 -1.14 -10.94 -1.22
C ILE A 129 -0.55 -11.37 -2.57
N PRO A 130 -0.80 -12.59 -3.05
CA PRO A 130 -0.12 -13.12 -4.22
C PRO A 130 -0.68 -12.51 -5.51
N ASP A 131 0.20 -12.34 -6.50
CA ASP A 131 -0.24 -12.08 -7.87
C ASP A 131 -0.46 -13.38 -8.63
N VAL A 132 -1.72 -13.76 -8.79
CA VAL A 132 -2.10 -15.01 -9.46
C VAL A 132 -1.78 -14.99 -10.96
N GLU A 133 -1.52 -13.83 -11.55
CA GLU A 133 -1.02 -13.68 -12.92
C GLU A 133 0.51 -13.72 -13.03
N LEU A 134 1.23 -13.83 -11.90
CA LEU A 134 2.69 -14.03 -11.82
C LEU A 134 3.53 -12.94 -12.49
N LYS A 135 3.08 -11.69 -12.44
CA LYS A 135 3.80 -10.59 -13.10
C LYS A 135 5.02 -10.13 -12.30
N ASN A 136 4.95 -10.15 -10.97
CA ASN A 136 6.09 -9.83 -10.11
C ASN A 136 6.85 -11.08 -9.61
N GLU A 137 8.12 -10.89 -9.24
CA GLU A 137 9.01 -11.96 -8.78
C GLU A 137 8.50 -12.65 -7.51
N ILE A 138 7.88 -11.89 -6.62
CA ILE A 138 7.33 -12.39 -5.36
C ILE A 138 6.19 -13.38 -5.64
N ALA A 139 5.38 -13.12 -6.66
CA ALA A 139 4.30 -13.98 -7.07
C ALA A 139 4.75 -15.20 -7.88
N LYS A 140 5.80 -15.04 -8.69
CA LYS A 140 6.49 -16.19 -9.30
C LYS A 140 6.98 -17.15 -8.22
N ALA A 141 7.61 -16.62 -7.18
CA ALA A 141 8.02 -17.39 -6.01
C ALA A 141 6.81 -18.01 -5.29
N PHE A 142 5.67 -17.33 -5.17
CA PHE A 142 4.44 -17.91 -4.59
C PHE A 142 3.99 -19.19 -5.33
N ASN A 143 4.03 -19.22 -6.65
CA ASN A 143 3.69 -20.43 -7.42
C ASN A 143 4.76 -21.52 -7.34
N GLU A 144 6.01 -21.16 -7.08
CA GLU A 144 7.13 -22.09 -6.97
C GLU A 144 7.27 -22.69 -5.55
N VAL A 145 6.67 -22.06 -4.54
CA VAL A 145 6.77 -22.48 -3.13
C VAL A 145 5.62 -23.45 -2.78
N ALA A 146 5.95 -24.73 -2.65
CA ALA A 146 5.06 -25.74 -2.09
C ALA A 146 5.01 -25.60 -0.56
N PRO A 147 3.87 -25.12 -0.01
CA PRO A 147 2.94 -26.06 0.64
C PRO A 147 1.44 -25.74 0.47
N TYR A 148 1.02 -24.90 -0.49
CA TYR A 148 -0.40 -24.52 -0.64
C TYR A 148 -1.24 -25.61 -1.29
N SER A 149 -2.41 -25.90 -0.69
CA SER A 149 -3.36 -26.83 -1.27
C SER A 149 -4.06 -26.22 -2.49
N GLU A 150 -4.77 -27.05 -3.27
CA GLU A 150 -5.58 -26.55 -4.38
C GLU A 150 -6.70 -25.61 -3.90
N GLU A 151 -7.19 -25.80 -2.67
CA GLU A 151 -8.15 -24.90 -2.03
C GLU A 151 -7.53 -23.53 -1.72
N ASP A 152 -6.28 -23.48 -1.27
CA ASP A 152 -5.58 -22.23 -1.00
C ASP A 152 -5.34 -21.43 -2.29
N LYS A 153 -4.98 -22.12 -3.38
CA LYS A 153 -4.87 -21.52 -4.71
C LYS A 153 -6.22 -20.98 -5.18
N LYS A 154 -7.31 -21.76 -5.01
CA LYS A 154 -8.68 -21.29 -5.35
C LYS A 154 -9.07 -20.05 -4.55
N PHE A 155 -8.72 -20.01 -3.26
CA PHE A 155 -8.95 -18.85 -2.41
C PHE A 155 -8.29 -17.61 -3.02
N TRP A 156 -6.97 -17.68 -3.28
CA TRP A 156 -6.22 -16.54 -3.76
C TRP A 156 -6.53 -16.17 -5.21
N ASN A 157 -6.86 -17.14 -6.07
CA ASN A 157 -7.34 -16.88 -7.44
C ASN A 157 -8.65 -16.08 -7.45
N PHE A 158 -9.51 -16.28 -6.45
CA PHE A 158 -10.73 -15.50 -6.32
C PHE A 158 -10.50 -14.14 -5.66
N ILE A 159 -9.70 -14.10 -4.58
CA ILE A 159 -9.56 -12.93 -3.73
C ILE A 159 -8.56 -11.90 -4.28
N SER A 160 -7.41 -12.34 -4.79
CA SER A 160 -6.34 -11.43 -5.23
C SER A 160 -6.79 -10.44 -6.30
N PRO A 161 -7.63 -10.79 -7.30
CA PRO A 161 -8.20 -9.84 -8.27
C PRO A 161 -8.82 -8.57 -7.65
N TYR A 162 -9.37 -8.66 -6.44
CA TYR A 162 -9.96 -7.52 -5.74
C TYR A 162 -8.92 -6.51 -5.24
N PHE A 163 -7.68 -6.93 -4.99
CA PHE A 163 -6.56 -6.03 -4.65
C PHE A 163 -6.04 -5.23 -5.86
N TYR A 164 -6.44 -5.61 -7.08
CA TYR A 164 -6.10 -4.89 -8.32
C TYR A 164 -7.15 -3.86 -8.74
N GLN A 165 -8.24 -3.74 -7.99
CA GLN A 165 -9.32 -2.82 -8.34
C GLN A 165 -9.13 -1.48 -7.63
N SER A 166 -9.35 -0.41 -8.38
CA SER A 166 -9.41 0.94 -7.82
C SER A 166 -10.80 1.19 -7.21
N SER A 167 -10.81 1.86 -6.06
CA SER A 167 -12.06 2.36 -5.45
C SER A 167 -12.78 3.39 -6.33
N LYS A 168 -12.11 4.02 -7.30
CA LYS A 168 -12.77 4.88 -8.30
C LYS A 168 -13.80 4.11 -9.14
N CYS A 169 -13.55 2.82 -9.41
CA CYS A 169 -14.45 1.97 -10.20
C CYS A 169 -15.42 1.19 -9.31
N ASN A 170 -14.98 0.78 -8.12
CA ASN A 170 -15.79 0.02 -7.17
C ASN A 170 -15.52 0.51 -5.74
N PRO A 171 -16.25 1.52 -5.23
CA PRO A 171 -15.98 2.13 -3.92
C PRO A 171 -16.04 1.14 -2.75
N VAL A 172 -16.76 0.04 -2.94
CA VAL A 172 -17.02 -1.00 -1.93
C VAL A 172 -15.84 -1.94 -1.73
N ILE A 173 -14.92 -1.99 -2.70
CA ILE A 173 -13.89 -3.01 -2.74
C ILE A 173 -12.92 -2.94 -1.55
N TYR A 174 -12.73 -1.74 -1.02
CA TYR A 174 -11.89 -1.49 0.14
C TYR A 174 -12.52 -1.98 1.44
N GLU A 175 -13.85 -2.12 1.52
CA GLU A 175 -14.50 -2.80 2.65
C GLU A 175 -14.14 -4.30 2.66
N LEU A 176 -14.16 -4.97 1.50
CA LEU A 176 -13.80 -6.39 1.37
C LEU A 176 -12.33 -6.63 1.71
N THR A 177 -11.43 -5.88 1.07
CA THR A 177 -9.98 -6.08 1.23
C THR A 177 -9.50 -5.70 2.63
N SER A 178 -10.02 -4.61 3.21
CA SER A 178 -9.76 -4.27 4.61
C SER A 178 -10.28 -5.33 5.58
N ALA A 179 -11.48 -5.88 5.35
CA ALA A 179 -12.03 -6.92 6.22
C ALA A 179 -11.18 -8.20 6.18
N LEU A 180 -10.71 -8.59 4.99
CA LEU A 180 -9.78 -9.71 4.86
C LEU A 180 -8.49 -9.44 5.64
N VAL A 181 -7.84 -8.30 5.41
CA VAL A 181 -6.60 -7.94 6.10
C VAL A 181 -6.80 -7.94 7.62
N THR A 182 -7.87 -7.30 8.11
CA THR A 182 -8.21 -7.26 9.54
C THR A 182 -8.30 -8.69 10.10
N SER A 183 -9.05 -9.57 9.44
CA SER A 183 -9.24 -10.95 9.89
C SER A 183 -7.94 -11.76 9.95
N VAL A 184 -7.01 -11.52 9.02
CA VAL A 184 -5.71 -12.19 8.98
C VAL A 184 -4.81 -11.69 10.10
N LEU A 185 -4.78 -10.37 10.33
CA LEU A 185 -3.99 -9.77 11.40
C LEU A 185 -4.46 -10.23 12.78
N GLU A 186 -5.78 -10.19 13.04
CA GLU A 186 -6.37 -10.67 14.29
C GLU A 186 -6.05 -12.15 14.52
N ARG A 187 -6.13 -12.98 13.48
CA ARG A 187 -5.79 -14.40 13.56
C ARG A 187 -4.30 -14.65 13.81
N SER A 188 -3.41 -13.89 13.16
CA SER A 188 -1.97 -13.99 13.35
C SER A 188 -1.54 -13.61 14.78
N GLU A 189 -2.18 -12.60 15.36
CA GLU A 189 -1.94 -12.20 16.75
C GLU A 189 -2.37 -13.31 17.73
N LEU A 190 -3.51 -13.96 17.48
CA LEU A 190 -3.99 -15.09 18.30
C LEU A 190 -3.09 -16.33 18.19
N THR A 191 -2.40 -16.54 17.07
CA THR A 191 -1.49 -17.68 16.85
C THR A 191 -0.03 -17.37 17.16
N GLY A 192 0.30 -16.12 17.51
CA GLY A 192 1.66 -15.68 17.85
C GLY A 192 2.59 -15.47 16.65
N SER A 193 2.07 -15.43 15.41
CA SER A 193 2.85 -15.19 14.18
C SER A 193 3.18 -13.71 13.94
N ASN A 194 2.55 -12.78 14.69
CA ASN A 194 2.79 -11.33 14.71
C ASN A 194 3.26 -10.75 13.35
N LEU A 195 2.31 -10.59 12.43
CA LEU A 195 2.54 -9.86 11.19
C LEU A 195 2.67 -8.35 11.46
N ASP A 196 3.72 -7.76 10.91
CA ASP A 196 4.07 -6.34 10.99
C ASP A 196 3.49 -5.51 9.83
N GLY A 197 3.02 -6.17 8.77
CA GLY A 197 2.48 -5.48 7.60
C GLY A 197 2.00 -6.41 6.50
N ILE A 198 1.64 -5.82 5.37
CA ILE A 198 1.08 -6.48 4.19
C ILE A 198 1.86 -6.03 2.95
N ALA A 199 2.42 -6.96 2.17
CA ALA A 199 2.85 -6.73 0.79
C ALA A 199 1.70 -7.08 -0.15
N TYR A 200 1.48 -6.22 -1.14
CA TYR A 200 0.45 -6.42 -2.14
C TYR A 200 0.92 -5.84 -3.49
N PRO A 201 0.43 -6.40 -4.60
CA PRO A 201 0.81 -5.95 -5.94
C PRO A 201 0.38 -4.50 -6.19
N SER A 202 1.19 -3.76 -6.95
CA SER A 202 0.78 -2.46 -7.48
C SER A 202 -0.26 -2.62 -8.59
N ILE A 203 -1.28 -1.76 -8.60
CA ILE A 203 -2.32 -1.75 -9.64
C ILE A 203 -1.73 -1.26 -10.95
N GLN A 204 -1.12 -0.08 -10.92
CA GLN A 204 -0.61 0.61 -12.10
C GLN A 204 0.70 -0.01 -12.59
N TYR A 205 1.43 -0.71 -11.71
CA TYR A 205 2.68 -1.35 -12.09
C TYR A 205 2.85 -2.74 -11.47
N ARG A 206 2.14 -3.71 -12.04
CA ARG A 206 2.01 -5.09 -11.51
C ARG A 206 3.31 -5.86 -11.29
N GLU A 207 4.41 -5.42 -11.90
CA GLU A 207 5.76 -5.96 -11.68
C GLU A 207 6.39 -5.52 -10.34
N LYS A 208 5.78 -4.54 -9.65
CA LYS A 208 6.26 -3.96 -8.40
C LYS A 208 5.34 -4.24 -7.23
N THR A 209 5.92 -4.14 -6.05
CA THR A 209 5.26 -4.47 -4.78
C THR A 209 5.06 -3.22 -3.95
N ASN A 210 3.83 -3.02 -3.50
CA ASN A 210 3.52 -2.07 -2.44
C ASN A 210 3.56 -2.78 -1.09
N VAL A 211 3.89 -2.03 -0.06
CA VAL A 211 3.88 -2.48 1.33
C VAL A 211 3.08 -1.51 2.19
N ALA A 212 2.31 -2.06 3.12
CA ALA A 212 1.63 -1.33 4.18
C ALA A 212 2.11 -1.88 5.52
N LEU A 213 2.75 -1.04 6.33
CA LEU A 213 3.38 -1.44 7.58
C LEU A 213 2.65 -0.84 8.78
N LYS A 214 2.54 -1.61 9.87
CA LYS A 214 1.97 -1.17 11.14
C LYS A 214 2.84 -0.06 11.76
N PRO A 215 2.28 0.84 12.58
CA PRO A 215 3.06 1.89 13.22
C PRO A 215 4.20 1.41 14.11
N SER A 216 4.01 0.26 14.77
CA SER A 216 5.02 -0.40 15.57
C SER A 216 6.34 -0.65 14.84
N VAL A 217 6.33 -0.79 13.50
CA VAL A 217 7.56 -0.97 12.71
C VAL A 217 8.46 0.27 12.78
N ILE A 218 7.85 1.45 12.81
CA ILE A 218 8.55 2.73 12.87
C ILE A 218 8.87 3.07 14.32
N ASP A 219 7.90 2.89 15.21
CA ASP A 219 8.05 3.16 16.65
C ASP A 219 9.15 2.29 17.30
N ASN A 220 9.36 1.07 16.79
CA ASN A 220 10.41 0.15 17.25
C ASN A 220 11.72 0.26 16.44
N GLU A 221 11.87 1.30 15.62
CA GLU A 221 13.06 1.56 14.80
C GLU A 221 13.45 0.41 13.84
N GLN A 222 12.49 -0.44 13.47
CA GLN A 222 12.72 -1.51 12.48
C GLN A 222 12.84 -0.95 11.07
N LEU A 223 12.25 0.22 10.83
CA LEU A 223 12.34 1.01 9.61
C LEU A 223 12.87 2.40 9.93
N ILE A 224 13.92 2.86 9.25
CA ILE A 224 14.49 4.19 9.46
C ILE A 224 14.46 5.03 8.19
N PHE A 225 14.27 6.34 8.34
CA PHE A 225 14.42 7.29 7.25
C PHE A 225 15.91 7.50 6.92
N LYS A 226 16.23 7.58 5.63
CA LYS A 226 17.60 7.79 5.14
C LYS A 226 17.81 9.15 4.50
N SER A 227 16.91 9.49 3.59
CA SER A 227 17.02 10.67 2.74
C SER A 227 15.65 10.95 2.13
N ALA A 228 15.48 12.17 1.64
CA ALA A 228 14.40 12.51 0.74
C ALA A 228 14.94 13.05 -0.58
N PHE A 229 14.09 13.08 -1.59
CA PHE A 229 14.30 13.91 -2.76
C PHE A 229 12.95 14.43 -3.24
N ASP A 230 12.99 15.61 -3.84
CA ASP A 230 11.81 16.27 -4.40
C ASP A 230 11.86 16.28 -5.91
N MET A 231 10.68 16.24 -6.53
CA MET A 231 10.47 16.44 -7.96
C MET A 231 9.26 17.33 -8.18
N ILE A 232 9.35 18.25 -9.15
CA ILE A 232 8.21 19.08 -9.55
C ILE A 232 7.60 18.51 -10.83
N PHE A 233 6.28 18.38 -10.84
CA PHE A 233 5.52 17.96 -12.02
C PHE A 233 4.53 19.06 -12.39
N ASN A 234 4.46 19.42 -13.67
CA ASN A 234 3.45 20.32 -14.19
C ASN A 234 2.24 19.53 -14.68
N LYS A 235 1.06 20.03 -14.35
CA LYS A 235 -0.20 19.49 -14.82
C LYS A 235 -0.61 20.22 -16.11
N GLU A 236 -0.17 19.70 -17.26
CA GLU A 236 -0.30 20.40 -18.55
C GLU A 236 -1.41 19.92 -19.50
N SER A 237 -1.95 18.69 -19.35
CA SER A 237 -2.99 18.22 -20.29
C SER A 237 -4.14 17.44 -19.66
N GLU A 238 -5.16 17.20 -20.49
CA GLU A 238 -6.24 16.25 -20.23
C GLU A 238 -5.71 14.83 -19.97
N LEU A 239 -6.60 13.99 -19.43
CA LEU A 239 -6.33 12.59 -19.12
C LEU A 239 -5.89 11.81 -20.38
N ASN A 240 -5.02 10.82 -20.22
CA ASN A 240 -4.67 9.87 -21.27
C ASN A 240 -5.87 8.98 -21.65
N GLU A 241 -5.70 8.09 -22.63
CA GLU A 241 -6.74 7.18 -23.11
C GLU A 241 -7.31 6.25 -22.01
N GLU A 242 -6.60 6.09 -20.90
CA GLU A 242 -6.99 5.30 -19.73
C GLU A 242 -7.68 6.16 -18.63
N GLY A 243 -7.88 7.46 -18.88
CA GLY A 243 -8.42 8.37 -17.88
C GLY A 243 -7.43 8.75 -16.78
N LEU A 244 -6.12 8.54 -17.01
CA LEU A 244 -5.04 8.88 -16.07
C LEU A 244 -4.42 10.24 -16.42
N PRO A 245 -3.92 10.99 -15.44
CA PRO A 245 -3.23 12.25 -15.69
C PRO A 245 -2.01 12.09 -16.59
N ILE A 246 -1.77 13.09 -17.44
CA ILE A 246 -0.45 13.27 -18.05
C ILE A 246 0.26 14.40 -17.30
N TYR A 247 1.44 14.10 -16.79
CA TYR A 247 2.33 15.06 -16.14
C TYR A 247 3.51 15.37 -17.04
N LEU A 248 3.93 16.64 -17.06
CA LEU A 248 5.25 17.00 -17.59
C LEU A 248 6.23 17.15 -16.43
N GLY A 249 7.41 16.55 -16.56
CA GLY A 249 8.44 16.51 -15.52
C GLY A 249 9.13 15.14 -15.44
N PRO A 250 9.94 14.90 -14.40
CA PRO A 250 10.21 15.83 -13.30
C PRO A 250 11.08 17.03 -13.74
N PHE A 251 10.70 18.23 -13.32
CA PHE A 251 11.50 19.45 -13.36
C PHE A 251 12.10 19.70 -11.97
N ASP A 252 13.24 20.41 -11.90
CA ASP A 252 13.91 20.87 -10.68
C ASP A 252 13.88 19.89 -9.49
N GLY A 253 14.94 19.10 -9.35
CA GLY A 253 15.10 18.16 -8.24
C GLY A 253 16.06 18.67 -7.16
N ARG A 254 15.76 18.34 -5.90
CA ARG A 254 16.68 18.53 -4.78
C ARG A 254 16.80 17.24 -3.99
N GLN A 255 17.94 17.05 -3.35
CA GLN A 255 18.14 15.93 -2.44
C GLN A 255 18.16 16.46 -1.01
N GLY A 256 17.62 15.67 -0.09
CA GLY A 256 17.56 15.96 1.33
C GLY A 256 18.22 14.83 2.10
N ILE A 257 19.11 15.17 3.02
CA ILE A 257 19.75 14.20 3.91
C ILE A 257 19.23 14.42 5.33
N LEU A 258 18.92 13.33 6.04
CA LEU A 258 18.49 13.42 7.43
C LEU A 258 19.67 13.84 8.33
N ASN A 259 19.51 14.99 8.96
CA ASN A 259 20.34 15.40 10.07
C ASN A 259 19.96 14.59 11.32
N GLN A 260 20.80 13.63 11.67
CA GLN A 260 20.55 12.72 12.80
C GLN A 260 20.45 13.44 14.16
N THR A 261 20.95 14.68 14.27
CA THR A 261 20.94 15.43 15.53
C THR A 261 19.64 16.21 15.71
N SER A 262 19.18 16.89 14.65
CA SER A 262 17.97 17.72 14.72
C SER A 262 16.70 16.98 14.31
N GLY A 263 16.81 15.87 13.57
CA GLY A 263 15.66 15.23 12.91
C GLY A 263 15.24 15.95 11.62
N ASN A 264 15.88 17.06 11.27
CA ASN A 264 15.54 17.83 10.08
C ASN A 264 16.18 17.26 8.82
N ILE A 265 15.63 17.64 7.67
CA ILE A 265 16.15 17.33 6.35
C ILE A 265 16.98 18.52 5.86
N ASP A 266 18.27 18.30 5.68
CA ASP A 266 19.18 19.27 5.09
C ASP A 266 19.10 19.14 3.56
N TRP A 267 18.42 20.08 2.91
CA TRP A 267 18.22 20.13 1.45
C TRP A 267 19.44 20.71 0.72
N ILE A 268 19.88 20.04 -0.34
CA ILE A 268 21.00 20.40 -1.23
C ILE A 268 20.58 20.54 -2.70
#